data_AF-A0A7K0P9P0-F1
#
_entry.id   AF-A0A7K0P9P0-F1
#
_cell.length_a   1.000
_cell.length_b   1.000
_cell.length_c   1.000
_cell.angle_alpha   90.00
_cell.angle_beta   90.00
_cell.angle_gamma   90.00
#
_symmetry.space_group_name_H-M   'P 1'
#
loop_
_entity.id
_entity.type
_entity.pdbx_description
1 polymer ?
#
loop_
_entity_poly.entity_id
_entity_poly.type
_entity_poly.pdbx_seq_one_letter_code
_entity_poly.pdbx_strand_id
1 'polypeptide(L)'
;MKTVVKVTLGILIAFTILIGGCVALVGSAADDVQDESDRTAITASQYRSVKTGDRKADVEAKLGAPESADEFSSEVEGLDEPVGSSCIFYGRKGEILSGYQFCFDVNTDRLESKSSF
;
A
#
# COMPACT_ATOMS: atom_id res chain seq x y z
N MET A 1 50.12 -14.90 -27.43
CA MET A 1 49.72 -14.11 -26.24
C MET A 1 48.64 -13.05 -26.54
N LYS A 2 48.73 -12.26 -27.63
CA LYS A 2 47.77 -11.18 -27.95
C LYS A 2 46.31 -11.63 -28.19
N THR A 3 46.09 -12.84 -28.71
CA THR A 3 44.76 -13.39 -29.01
C THR A 3 44.00 -13.85 -27.76
N VAL A 4 44.70 -14.47 -26.81
CA VAL A 4 44.09 -15.02 -25.58
C VAL A 4 43.54 -13.89 -24.70
N VAL A 5 44.31 -12.79 -24.53
CA VAL A 5 43.90 -11.61 -23.76
C VAL A 5 42.64 -10.94 -24.33
N LYS A 6 42.48 -10.95 -25.65
CA LYS A 6 41.34 -10.33 -26.33
C LYS A 6 40.05 -11.13 -26.13
N VAL A 7 40.16 -12.45 -26.06
CA VAL A 7 39.02 -13.36 -25.81
C VAL A 7 38.58 -13.29 -24.35
N THR A 8 39.52 -13.28 -23.39
CA THR A 8 39.17 -13.19 -21.96
C THR A 8 38.52 -11.86 -21.60
N LEU A 9 38.97 -10.75 -22.20
CA LEU A 9 38.39 -9.43 -21.97
C LEU A 9 36.97 -9.33 -22.54
N GLY A 10 36.72 -9.94 -23.71
CA GLY A 10 35.38 -9.99 -24.30
C GLY A 10 34.37 -10.77 -23.45
N ILE A 11 34.79 -11.90 -22.86
CA ILE A 11 33.94 -12.71 -21.97
C ILE A 11 33.60 -11.95 -20.68
N LEU A 12 34.56 -11.25 -20.09
CA LEU A 12 34.34 -10.46 -18.87
C LEU A 12 33.35 -9.31 -19.12
N ILE A 13 33.48 -8.61 -20.25
CA ILE A 13 32.56 -7.52 -20.62
C ILE A 13 31.15 -8.06 -20.93
N ALA A 14 31.05 -9.20 -21.61
CA ALA A 14 29.76 -9.83 -21.85
C ALA A 14 29.07 -10.25 -20.54
N PHE A 15 29.82 -10.79 -19.58
CA PHE A 15 29.30 -11.15 -18.26
C PHE A 15 28.81 -9.94 -17.46
N THR A 16 29.55 -8.83 -17.45
CA THR A 16 29.14 -7.63 -16.71
C THR A 16 27.91 -6.96 -17.33
N ILE A 17 27.79 -6.96 -18.66
CA ILE A 17 26.58 -6.47 -19.34
C ILE A 17 25.38 -7.37 -19.03
N LEU A 18 25.57 -8.70 -19.00
CA LEU A 18 24.49 -9.64 -18.69
C LEU A 18 24.00 -9.48 -17.24
N ILE A 19 24.92 -9.36 -16.28
CA ILE A 19 24.58 -9.16 -14.86
C ILE A 19 23.97 -7.77 -14.66
N GLY A 20 24.53 -6.73 -15.26
CA GLY A 20 23.98 -5.37 -15.20
C GLY A 20 22.57 -5.27 -15.80
N GLY A 21 22.32 -5.98 -16.90
CA GLY A 21 21.00 -6.06 -17.54
C GLY A 21 19.95 -6.73 -16.65
N CYS A 22 20.30 -7.83 -15.96
CA CYS A 22 19.36 -8.48 -15.04
C CYS A 22 19.05 -7.62 -13.80
N VAL A 23 20.03 -6.92 -13.24
CA VAL A 23 19.82 -6.04 -12.07
C VAL A 23 18.96 -4.82 -12.44
N ALA A 24 19.16 -4.25 -13.64
CA ALA A 24 18.35 -3.13 -14.11
C ALA A 24 16.86 -3.50 -14.28
N LEU A 25 16.57 -4.70 -14.78
CA LEU A 25 15.19 -5.19 -14.94
C LEU A 25 14.47 -5.44 -13.60
N VAL A 26 15.21 -5.87 -12.57
CA VAL A 26 14.64 -6.06 -11.22
C VAL A 26 14.46 -4.73 -10.49
N GLY A 27 15.39 -3.78 -10.67
CA GLY A 27 15.29 -2.44 -10.09
C GLY A 27 14.06 -1.68 -10.60
N SER A 28 13.83 -1.66 -11.91
CA SER A 28 12.68 -0.96 -12.49
C SER A 28 11.33 -1.54 -12.05
N ALA A 29 11.24 -2.86 -11.90
CA ALA A 29 9.99 -3.49 -11.45
C ALA A 29 9.69 -3.23 -9.95
N ALA A 30 10.73 -3.05 -9.12
CA ALA A 30 10.56 -2.72 -7.71
C ALA A 30 10.15 -1.26 -7.52
N ASP A 31 10.74 -0.33 -8.29
CA ASP A 31 10.40 1.08 -8.23
C ASP A 31 8.96 1.34 -8.68
N ASP A 32 8.49 0.74 -9.80
CA ASP A 32 7.11 0.93 -10.28
C ASP A 32 6.05 0.41 -9.28
N VAL A 33 6.30 -0.74 -8.66
CA VAL A 33 5.39 -1.31 -7.64
C VAL A 33 5.38 -0.46 -6.37
N GLN A 34 6.53 0.10 -6.01
CA GLN A 34 6.66 0.95 -4.83
C GLN A 34 6.01 2.32 -5.05
N ASP A 35 6.14 2.91 -6.25
CA ASP A 35 5.48 4.17 -6.61
C ASP A 35 3.95 4.02 -6.66
N GLU A 36 3.44 2.91 -7.18
CA GLU A 36 1.99 2.66 -7.20
C GLU A 36 1.42 2.45 -5.80
N SER A 37 2.14 1.73 -4.93
CA SER A 37 1.78 1.54 -3.53
C SER A 37 1.85 2.84 -2.72
N ASP A 38 2.86 3.69 -2.96
CA ASP A 38 3.06 4.94 -2.21
C ASP A 38 2.01 6.03 -2.53
N ARG A 39 1.26 5.91 -3.64
CA ARG A 39 0.24 6.88 -4.05
C ARG A 39 -0.97 6.93 -3.12
N THR A 40 -1.37 5.79 -2.58
CA THR A 40 -2.47 5.66 -1.62
C THR A 40 -1.95 5.41 -0.20
N ALA A 41 -0.63 5.31 -0.01
CA ALA A 41 -0.04 5.04 1.28
C ALA A 41 0.04 6.28 2.19
N ILE A 42 -0.18 6.05 3.47
CA ILE A 42 -0.09 7.08 4.51
C ILE A 42 1.05 6.80 5.47
N THR A 43 1.51 7.86 6.12
CA THR A 43 2.54 7.80 7.17
C THR A 43 1.95 7.44 8.53
N ALA A 44 2.79 6.93 9.44
CA ALA A 44 2.37 6.66 10.81
C ALA A 44 1.87 7.90 11.57
N SER A 45 2.34 9.10 11.22
CA SER A 45 1.85 10.36 11.82
C SER A 45 0.45 10.69 11.33
N GLN A 46 0.17 10.51 10.03
CA GLN A 46 -1.17 10.64 9.46
C GLN A 46 -2.15 9.65 10.10
N TYR A 47 -1.77 8.38 10.23
CA TYR A 47 -2.56 7.36 10.94
C TYR A 47 -2.88 7.77 12.40
N ARG A 48 -1.89 8.29 13.13
CA ARG A 48 -2.09 8.76 14.51
C ARG A 48 -2.97 10.01 14.61
N SER A 49 -3.03 10.81 13.55
CA SER A 49 -3.79 12.06 13.51
C SER A 49 -5.30 11.87 13.41
N VAL A 50 -5.76 10.68 13.00
CA VAL A 50 -7.16 10.28 12.93
C VAL A 50 -7.60 9.75 14.30
N LYS A 51 -8.77 10.17 14.77
CA LYS A 51 -9.31 9.87 16.09
C LYS A 51 -10.65 9.13 15.98
N THR A 52 -10.93 8.30 16.99
CA THR A 52 -12.26 7.69 17.17
C THR A 52 -13.32 8.80 17.17
N GLY A 53 -14.41 8.57 16.43
CA GLY A 53 -15.48 9.53 16.24
C GLY A 53 -15.33 10.46 15.03
N ASP A 54 -14.15 10.53 14.39
CA ASP A 54 -13.97 11.27 13.12
C ASP A 54 -14.90 10.67 12.05
N ARG A 55 -15.45 11.52 11.16
CA ARG A 55 -16.31 11.04 10.07
C ARG A 55 -15.47 10.45 8.95
N LYS A 56 -16.00 9.42 8.26
CA LYS A 56 -15.37 8.81 7.08
C LYS A 56 -14.94 9.84 6.04
N ALA A 57 -15.83 10.75 5.66
CA ALA A 57 -15.54 11.82 4.71
C ALA A 57 -14.40 12.75 5.16
N ASP A 58 -14.29 13.04 6.46
CA ASP A 58 -13.22 13.89 7.00
C ASP A 58 -11.87 13.17 6.97
N VAL A 59 -11.87 11.85 7.22
CA VAL A 59 -10.68 11.00 7.13
C VAL A 59 -10.19 10.93 5.69
N GLU A 60 -11.07 10.65 4.73
CA GLU A 60 -10.73 10.61 3.29
C GLU A 60 -10.30 11.99 2.77
N ALA A 61 -10.96 13.07 3.17
CA ALA A 61 -10.55 14.43 2.79
C ALA A 61 -9.15 14.80 3.31
N LYS A 62 -8.78 14.27 4.49
CA LYS A 62 -7.49 14.52 5.12
C LYS A 62 -6.37 13.63 4.58
N LEU A 63 -6.68 12.38 4.26
CA LEU A 63 -5.69 11.36 3.91
C LEU A 63 -5.58 11.11 2.39
N GLY A 64 -6.59 11.53 1.62
CA GLY A 64 -6.74 11.18 0.21
C GLY A 64 -7.64 9.97 0.01
N ALA A 65 -7.75 9.51 -1.24
CA ALA A 65 -8.52 8.32 -1.54
C ALA A 65 -7.83 7.07 -0.97
N PRO A 66 -8.57 6.14 -0.32
CA PRO A 66 -8.02 4.89 0.16
C PRO A 66 -7.65 3.95 -1.00
N GLU A 67 -6.82 2.95 -0.70
CA GLU A 67 -6.48 1.88 -1.65
C GLU A 67 -7.71 1.00 -1.95
N SER A 68 -8.46 0.68 -0.91
CA SER A 68 -9.73 -0.02 -1.00
C SER A 68 -10.70 0.44 0.08
N ALA A 69 -11.99 0.31 -0.23
CA ALA A 69 -13.08 0.50 0.71
C ALA A 69 -13.94 -0.77 0.68
N ASP A 70 -13.88 -1.55 1.75
CA ASP A 70 -14.70 -2.74 1.91
C ASP A 70 -15.83 -2.42 2.90
N GLU A 71 -17.06 -2.50 2.42
CA GLU A 71 -18.24 -2.28 3.24
C GLU A 71 -18.84 -3.62 3.67
N PHE A 72 -18.92 -3.85 4.98
CA PHE A 72 -19.56 -5.03 5.56
C PHE A 72 -20.74 -4.59 6.43
N SER A 73 -21.94 -4.65 5.88
CA SER A 73 -23.20 -4.47 6.61
C SER A 73 -23.98 -5.79 6.65
N SER A 74 -24.44 -6.20 7.83
CA SER A 74 -25.38 -7.32 7.96
C SER A 74 -26.75 -6.78 8.41
N GLU A 75 -27.78 -7.05 7.61
CA GLU A 75 -29.17 -6.89 8.06
C GLU A 75 -29.51 -8.06 8.98
N VAL A 76 -29.79 -7.78 10.25
CA VAL A 76 -30.16 -8.79 11.24
C VAL A 76 -31.67 -8.69 11.48
N GLU A 77 -32.40 -9.78 11.23
CA GLU A 77 -33.85 -9.83 11.50
C GLU A 77 -34.14 -9.46 12.97
N GLY A 78 -34.96 -8.42 13.17
CA GLY A 78 -35.35 -7.92 14.49
C GLY A 78 -34.62 -6.66 14.96
N LEU A 79 -33.72 -6.10 14.14
CA LEU A 79 -33.16 -4.76 14.36
C LEU A 79 -33.68 -3.78 13.29
N ASP A 80 -34.07 -2.58 13.71
CA ASP A 80 -34.54 -1.51 12.82
C ASP A 80 -33.40 -0.88 12.00
N GLU A 81 -32.14 -1.07 12.44
CA GLU A 81 -30.95 -0.53 11.79
C GLU A 81 -29.93 -1.64 11.48
N PRO A 82 -29.21 -1.54 10.33
CA PRO A 82 -28.20 -2.50 9.96
C PRO A 82 -27.04 -2.49 10.97
N VAL A 83 -26.51 -3.67 11.27
CA VAL A 83 -25.34 -3.79 12.15
C VAL A 83 -24.15 -4.15 11.30
N GLY A 84 -23.09 -3.34 11.37
CA GLY A 84 -21.90 -3.58 10.58
C GLY A 84 -20.88 -2.47 10.67
N SER A 85 -19.80 -2.65 9.94
CA SER A 85 -18.75 -1.64 9.83
C SER A 85 -18.31 -1.50 8.37
N SER A 86 -18.15 -0.27 7.91
CA SER A 86 -17.47 0.04 6.65
C SER A 86 -16.00 0.26 6.95
N CYS A 87 -15.10 -0.52 6.36
CA CYS A 87 -13.66 -0.37 6.61
C CYS A 87 -12.94 0.13 5.35
N ILE A 88 -12.08 1.13 5.52
CA ILE A 88 -11.19 1.61 4.45
C ILE A 88 -9.74 1.28 4.79
N PHE A 89 -8.94 1.04 3.76
CA PHE A 89 -7.55 0.64 3.88
C PHE A 89 -6.62 1.62 3.20
N TYR A 90 -5.50 1.90 3.86
CA TYR A 90 -4.38 2.65 3.30
C TYR A 90 -3.10 1.83 3.47
N GLY A 91 -2.28 1.77 2.43
CA GLY A 91 -0.92 1.26 2.55
C GLY A 91 -0.10 2.07 3.57
N ARG A 92 0.94 1.45 4.11
CA ARG A 92 1.93 2.16 4.92
C ARG A 92 3.07 2.62 4.04
N LYS A 93 3.34 3.93 4.07
CA LYS A 93 4.36 4.53 3.20
C LYS A 93 5.73 3.87 3.38
N GLY A 94 6.35 3.44 2.28
CA GLY A 94 7.64 2.73 2.27
C GLY A 94 7.58 1.25 2.66
N GLU A 95 6.39 0.66 2.82
CA GLU A 95 6.20 -0.77 3.07
C GLU A 95 5.18 -1.36 2.09
N ILE A 96 5.49 -2.50 1.47
CA ILE A 96 4.70 -3.06 0.35
C ILE A 96 3.50 -3.89 0.84
N LEU A 97 3.57 -4.50 2.02
CA LEU A 97 2.55 -5.46 2.53
C LEU A 97 1.92 -5.04 3.86
N SER A 98 2.25 -3.85 4.35
CA SER A 98 1.75 -3.35 5.64
C SER A 98 0.83 -2.16 5.42
N GLY A 99 -0.14 -2.02 6.31
CA GLY A 99 -1.24 -1.09 6.11
C GLY A 99 -1.86 -0.59 7.40
N TYR A 100 -2.79 0.33 7.19
CA TYR A 100 -3.66 0.90 8.20
C TYR A 100 -5.11 0.68 7.78
N GLN A 101 -5.92 0.23 8.73
CA GLN A 101 -7.34 0.04 8.55
C GLN A 101 -8.11 0.99 9.46
N PHE A 102 -9.17 1.59 8.93
CA PHE A 102 -10.10 2.43 9.65
C PHE A 102 -11.51 1.89 9.45
N CYS A 103 -12.18 1.47 10.51
CA CYS A 103 -13.53 0.93 10.46
C CYS A 103 -14.53 1.92 11.07
N PHE A 104 -15.57 2.20 10.30
CA PHE A 104 -16.62 3.16 10.58
C PHE A 104 -17.93 2.42 10.83
N ASP A 105 -18.70 2.91 11.78
CA ASP A 105 -20.06 2.45 12.02
C ASP A 105 -20.95 2.78 10.81
N VAL A 106 -21.71 1.81 10.33
CA VAL A 106 -22.57 1.97 9.13
C VAL A 106 -23.74 2.92 9.34
N ASN A 107 -24.15 3.16 10.59
CA ASN A 107 -25.30 4.02 10.90
C ASN A 107 -24.91 5.49 11.10
N THR A 108 -23.69 5.73 11.59
CA THR A 108 -23.22 7.07 11.98
C THR A 108 -22.08 7.59 11.11
N ASP A 109 -21.47 6.74 10.27
CA ASP A 109 -20.27 7.03 9.48
C ASP A 109 -19.07 7.52 10.33
N ARG A 110 -19.06 7.17 11.62
CA ARG A 110 -18.02 7.59 12.56
C ARG A 110 -17.03 6.46 12.80
N LEU A 111 -15.76 6.84 12.92
CA LEU A 111 -14.69 5.90 13.20
C LEU A 111 -14.91 5.24 14.56
N GLU A 112 -15.07 3.93 14.57
CA GLU A 112 -15.18 3.14 15.80
C GLU A 112 -13.82 2.59 16.20
N SER A 113 -13.08 2.08 15.22
CA SER A 113 -11.81 1.40 15.47
C SER A 113 -10.81 1.66 14.35
N LYS A 114 -9.52 1.54 14.70
CA LYS A 114 -8.41 1.58 13.76
C LYS A 114 -7.34 0.57 14.15
N SER A 115 -6.73 -0.05 13.15
CA SER A 115 -5.72 -1.09 13.34
C SER A 115 -4.56 -0.90 12.36
N SER A 116 -3.45 -1.58 12.62
CA SER A 116 -2.31 -1.65 11.71
C SER A 116 -1.78 -3.08 11.69
N PHE A 117 -1.33 -3.51 10.52
CA PHE A 117 -0.83 -4.85 10.24
C PHE A 117 0.42 -4.78 9.35
#